data_AF-X0XDJ1-F1
#
_entry.id   AF-X0XDJ1-F1
#
_cell.length_a   1.000
_cell.length_b   1.000
_cell.length_c   1.000
_cell.angle_alpha   90.00
_cell.angle_beta   90.00
_cell.angle_gamma   90.00
#
_symmetry.space_group_name_H-M   'P 1'
#
loop_
_entity.id
_entity.type
_entity.pdbx_description
1 polymer ?
#
loop_
_entity_poly.entity_id
_entity_poly.type
_entity_poly.pdbx_seq_one_letter_code
_entity_poly.pdbx_strand_id
1 'polypeptide(L)'
;TLGILCDPKSPALAGFPTEFHSNWQWWHLVKNSRPIILDETPPNYRPIVQVIDNFERNHKLGLLFETKVGSGKALICVIDLLSHQDKPEARQLLSSLLKYMDSKDFVCRSELDIDILKKLLGSD
;
A
#
# COMPACT_ATOMS: atom_id res chain seq x y z
N THR A 1 15.39 5.57 1.90
CA THR A 1 14.20 5.28 2.72
C THR A 1 14.68 4.68 4.02
N LEU A 2 14.09 5.08 5.14
CA LEU A 2 14.61 4.76 6.49
C LEU A 2 13.94 3.54 7.12
N GLY A 3 12.90 2.99 6.49
CA GLY A 3 12.19 1.80 6.97
C GLY A 3 10.80 1.69 6.38
N ILE A 4 10.03 0.75 6.90
CA ILE A 4 8.63 0.51 6.58
C ILE A 4 7.84 0.63 7.87
N LEU A 5 6.66 1.23 7.76
CA LEU A 5 5.66 1.32 8.78
C LEU A 5 4.38 0.70 8.24
N CYS A 6 3.90 -0.36 8.87
CA CYS A 6 2.62 -0.98 8.54
C CYS A 6 1.94 -1.50 9.81
N ASP A 7 0.63 -1.67 9.79
CA ASP A 7 -0.08 -2.39 10.86
C ASP A 7 -0.20 -3.87 10.50
N PRO A 8 0.50 -4.79 11.18
CA PRO A 8 0.39 -6.23 10.93
C PRO A 8 -1.02 -6.78 11.14
N LYS A 9 -1.87 -6.08 11.88
CA LYS A 9 -3.27 -6.45 12.11
C LYS A 9 -4.20 -5.98 11.00
N SER A 10 -3.69 -5.26 9.99
CA SER A 10 -4.48 -4.91 8.82
C SER A 10 -5.01 -6.17 8.14
N PRO A 11 -6.32 -6.25 7.83
CA PRO A 11 -6.89 -7.41 7.14
C PRO A 11 -6.21 -7.70 5.79
N ALA A 12 -5.72 -6.66 5.10
CA ALA A 12 -4.95 -6.80 3.86
C ALA A 12 -3.65 -7.61 4.04
N LEU A 13 -3.07 -7.61 5.24
CA LEU A 13 -1.82 -8.28 5.59
C LEU A 13 -2.05 -9.57 6.40
N ALA A 14 -3.30 -9.98 6.64
CA ALA A 14 -3.60 -11.16 7.45
C ALA A 14 -3.00 -12.46 6.89
N GLY A 15 -2.83 -12.56 5.57
CA GLY A 15 -2.15 -13.66 4.90
C GLY A 15 -0.65 -13.43 4.70
N PHE A 16 -0.09 -12.28 5.09
CA PHE A 16 1.30 -11.92 4.87
C PHE A 16 2.00 -11.71 6.22
N PRO A 17 2.71 -12.73 6.75
CA PRO A 17 3.32 -12.66 8.08
C PRO A 17 4.30 -11.49 8.16
N THR A 18 3.95 -10.40 8.84
CA THR A 18 4.80 -9.19 8.92
C THR A 18 4.79 -8.62 10.33
N GLU A 19 5.72 -7.71 10.57
CA GLU A 19 5.81 -6.94 11.81
C GLU A 19 5.60 -5.46 11.52
N PHE A 20 5.45 -4.66 12.58
CA PHE A 20 5.18 -3.22 12.48
C PHE A 20 6.32 -2.43 11.83
N HIS A 21 7.49 -3.05 11.66
CA HIS A 21 8.71 -2.49 11.13
C HIS A 21 9.27 -3.37 10.01
N SER A 22 10.27 -2.86 9.28
CA SER A 22 10.94 -3.60 8.21
C SER A 22 11.59 -4.89 8.70
N ASN A 23 11.37 -5.96 7.95
CA ASN A 23 12.04 -7.26 8.05
C ASN A 23 12.48 -7.73 6.65
N TRP A 24 13.17 -8.87 6.56
CA TRP A 24 13.85 -9.30 5.33
C TRP A 24 12.94 -9.53 4.11
N GLN A 25 11.70 -10.01 4.32
CA GLN A 25 10.73 -10.24 3.23
C GLN A 25 10.33 -8.96 2.47
N TRP A 26 10.51 -7.77 3.07
CA TRP A 26 10.22 -6.52 2.38
C TRP A 26 11.31 -6.11 1.39
N TRP A 27 12.50 -6.70 1.45
CA TRP A 27 13.66 -6.26 0.67
C TRP A 27 13.38 -6.25 -0.84
N HIS A 28 12.90 -7.37 -1.39
CA HIS A 28 12.61 -7.47 -2.82
C HIS A 28 11.36 -6.66 -3.19
N LEU A 29 10.38 -6.56 -2.30
CA LEU A 29 9.15 -5.82 -2.53
C LEU A 29 9.41 -4.33 -2.65
N VAL A 30 10.14 -3.74 -1.70
CA VAL A 30 10.43 -2.30 -1.70
C VAL A 30 11.38 -1.92 -2.82
N LYS A 31 12.38 -2.76 -3.14
CA LYS A 31 13.28 -2.50 -4.28
C LYS A 31 12.56 -2.43 -5.61
N ASN A 32 11.47 -3.17 -5.77
CA ASN A 32 10.66 -3.22 -6.98
C ASN A 32 9.35 -2.44 -6.83
N SER A 33 9.43 -1.27 -6.18
CA SER A 33 8.29 -0.39 -5.95
C SER A 33 8.60 1.07 -6.27
N ARG A 34 7.56 1.83 -6.61
CA ARG A 34 7.61 3.28 -6.75
C ARG A 34 6.56 3.91 -5.83
N PRO A 35 6.92 4.30 -4.60
CA PRO A 35 5.97 4.86 -3.65
C PRO A 35 5.27 6.09 -4.20
N ILE A 36 3.97 6.22 -3.91
CA ILE A 36 3.18 7.42 -4.25
C ILE A 36 3.29 8.40 -3.08
N ILE A 37 3.50 9.68 -3.40
CA ILE A 37 3.48 10.77 -2.42
C ILE A 37 2.03 11.09 -2.10
N LEU A 38 1.61 10.84 -0.86
CA LEU A 38 0.24 11.04 -0.39
C LEU A 38 0.06 12.33 0.40
N ASP A 39 0.90 13.33 0.19
CA ASP A 39 0.89 14.59 0.97
C ASP A 39 -0.38 15.41 0.74
N GLU A 40 -0.96 15.32 -0.45
CA GLU A 40 -2.19 16.02 -0.81
C GLU A 40 -3.47 15.26 -0.39
N THR A 41 -3.33 14.09 0.24
CA THR A 41 -4.47 13.36 0.80
C THR A 41 -4.93 13.98 2.13
N PRO A 42 -6.18 13.72 2.58
CA PRO A 42 -6.67 14.21 3.85
C PRO A 42 -5.69 13.94 5.03
N PRO A 43 -5.61 14.83 6.04
CA PRO A 43 -4.63 14.70 7.12
C PRO A 43 -4.71 13.39 7.92
N ASN A 44 -5.87 12.73 7.93
CA ASN A 44 -6.13 11.43 8.58
C ASN A 44 -5.97 10.23 7.63
N TYR A 45 -5.74 10.46 6.34
CA TYR A 45 -5.50 9.39 5.37
C TYR A 45 -4.14 8.74 5.62
N ARG A 46 -4.13 7.43 5.81
CA ARG A 46 -2.93 6.63 6.08
C ARG A 46 -2.88 5.43 5.12
N PRO A 47 -1.73 5.18 4.49
CA PRO A 47 -1.56 3.94 3.73
C PRO A 47 -1.50 2.73 4.68
N ILE A 48 -1.82 1.56 4.16
CA ILE A 48 -1.68 0.27 4.87
C ILE A 48 -0.20 -0.06 5.07
N VAL A 49 0.62 0.19 4.03
CA VAL A 49 2.08 0.06 4.09
C VAL A 49 2.69 1.38 3.65
N GLN A 50 3.45 2.00 4.55
CA GLN A 50 4.17 3.24 4.32
C GLN A 50 5.68 2.97 4.31
N VAL A 51 6.39 3.66 3.44
CA VAL A 51 7.85 3.77 3.54
C VAL A 51 8.19 5.05 4.30
N ILE A 52 9.08 4.94 5.28
CA ILE A 52 9.59 6.10 6.01
C ILE A 52 10.56 6.83 5.08
N ASP A 53 10.20 8.06 4.71
CA ASP A 53 11.06 8.92 3.91
C ASP A 53 12.24 9.46 4.75
N ASN A 54 13.17 10.14 4.09
CA ASN A 54 14.22 10.89 4.74
C ASN A 54 13.65 12.08 5.56
N PHE A 55 14.39 12.50 6.58
CA PHE A 55 13.96 13.58 7.49
C PHE A 55 13.92 14.96 6.84
N GLU A 56 14.63 15.18 5.72
CA GLU A 56 14.66 16.49 5.04
C GLU A 56 13.38 16.75 4.23
N ARG A 57 12.84 15.71 3.59
CA ARG A 57 11.61 15.79 2.76
C ARG A 57 10.36 15.38 3.53
N ASN A 58 10.46 14.29 4.30
CA ASN A 58 9.40 13.76 5.16
C ASN A 58 8.04 13.54 4.45
N HIS A 59 8.06 13.06 3.20
CA HIS A 59 6.85 12.77 2.45
C HIS A 59 6.09 11.56 3.03
N LYS A 60 4.76 11.57 2.91
CA LYS A 60 3.90 10.41 3.19
C LYS A 60 3.95 9.43 2.01
N LEU A 61 4.94 8.53 2.00
CA LEU A 61 5.16 7.59 0.89
C LEU A 61 4.33 6.30 1.03
N GLY A 62 3.27 6.15 0.26
CA GLY A 62 2.41 4.97 0.26
C GLY A 62 2.86 3.86 -0.69
N LEU A 63 3.00 2.63 -0.20
CA LEU A 63 3.23 1.42 -1.00
C LEU A 63 1.96 0.61 -1.27
N LEU A 64 1.07 0.58 -0.28
CA LEU A 64 -0.20 -0.11 -0.34
C LEU A 64 -1.23 0.76 0.39
N PHE A 65 -2.32 1.09 -0.27
CA PHE A 65 -3.39 1.89 0.32
C PHE A 65 -4.72 1.59 -0.35
N GLU A 66 -5.81 1.88 0.35
CA GLU A 66 -7.15 1.66 -0.15
C GLU A 66 -7.99 2.92 -0.01
N THR A 67 -8.99 3.05 -0.86
CA THR A 67 -9.91 4.18 -0.81
C THR A 67 -11.27 3.80 -1.39
N LYS A 68 -12.32 4.48 -0.95
CA LYS A 68 -13.53 4.64 -1.75
C LYS A 68 -13.28 5.68 -2.82
N VAL A 69 -13.92 5.51 -3.96
CA VAL A 69 -13.93 6.50 -5.04
C VAL A 69 -15.24 6.36 -5.81
N GLY A 70 -16.09 7.40 -5.73
CA GLY A 70 -17.45 7.34 -6.25
C GLY A 70 -18.25 6.17 -5.64
N SER A 71 -18.85 5.34 -6.49
CA SER A 71 -19.58 4.13 -6.06
C SER A 71 -18.69 2.91 -5.83
N GLY A 72 -17.39 3.03 -6.08
CA GLY A 72 -16.43 1.93 -6.04
C GLY A 72 -15.47 1.95 -4.85
N LYS A 73 -14.68 0.88 -4.77
CA LYS A 73 -13.54 0.75 -3.86
C LYS A 73 -12.31 0.41 -4.69
N ALA A 74 -11.16 0.95 -4.30
CA ALA A 74 -9.88 0.68 -4.93
C ALA A 74 -8.86 0.27 -3.87
N LEU A 75 -8.06 -0.75 -4.20
CA LEU A 75 -6.83 -1.10 -3.50
C LEU A 75 -5.67 -0.82 -4.47
N ILE A 76 -4.78 0.08 -4.08
CA ILE A 76 -3.63 0.50 -4.88
C ILE A 76 -2.38 -0.14 -4.27
N CYS A 77 -1.68 -0.94 -5.06
CA CYS A 77 -0.39 -1.53 -4.72
C CYS A 77 0.64 -1.09 -5.77
N VAL A 78 1.71 -0.42 -5.33
CA VAL A 78 2.77 0.08 -6.22
C VAL A 78 4.02 -0.79 -6.20
N ILE A 79 3.92 -1.97 -5.58
CA ILE A 79 4.92 -3.02 -5.65
C ILE A 79 4.60 -3.87 -6.88
N ASP A 80 5.59 -4.12 -7.73
CA ASP A 80 5.41 -4.97 -8.91
C ASP A 80 5.37 -6.46 -8.50
N LEU A 81 4.24 -6.88 -7.95
CA LEU A 81 4.03 -8.26 -7.50
C LEU A 81 3.93 -9.23 -8.68
N LEU A 82 3.36 -8.80 -9.81
CA LEU A 82 3.06 -9.67 -10.95
C LEU A 82 4.33 -10.09 -11.71
N SER A 83 5.30 -9.19 -11.86
CA SER A 83 6.56 -9.54 -12.53
C SER A 83 7.54 -10.31 -11.63
N HIS A 84 7.33 -10.32 -10.31
CA HIS A 84 8.23 -10.94 -9.32
C HIS A 84 7.65 -12.22 -8.70
N GLN A 85 6.85 -12.96 -9.46
CA GLN A 85 6.26 -14.22 -9.00
C GLN A 85 7.31 -15.32 -8.77
N ASP A 86 8.59 -15.11 -9.06
CA ASP A 86 9.71 -15.97 -8.64
C ASP A 86 9.96 -15.88 -7.12
N LYS A 87 9.64 -14.75 -6.49
CA LYS A 87 9.83 -14.51 -5.05
C LYS A 87 8.65 -15.00 -4.20
N PRO A 88 8.87 -15.78 -3.12
CA PRO A 88 7.78 -16.26 -2.27
C PRO A 88 7.01 -15.12 -1.59
N GLU A 89 7.69 -14.07 -1.15
CA GLU A 89 7.06 -12.89 -0.53
C GLU A 89 6.11 -12.16 -1.48
N ALA A 90 6.42 -12.09 -2.78
CA ALA A 90 5.57 -11.44 -3.77
C ALA A 90 4.31 -12.27 -4.04
N ARG A 91 4.45 -13.59 -4.19
CA ARG A 91 3.32 -14.51 -4.30
C ARG A 91 2.41 -14.45 -3.07
N GLN A 92 3.01 -14.45 -1.89
CA GLN A 92 2.27 -14.44 -0.63
C GLN A 92 1.53 -13.11 -0.41
N LEU A 93 2.18 -11.98 -0.66
CA LEU A 93 1.53 -10.67 -0.55
C LEU A 93 0.38 -10.57 -1.55
N LEU A 94 0.58 -10.94 -2.83
CA LEU A 94 -0.49 -10.96 -3.82
C LEU A 94 -1.68 -11.82 -3.38
N SER A 95 -1.42 -13.03 -2.87
CA SER A 95 -2.47 -13.91 -2.35
C SER A 95 -3.22 -13.29 -1.17
N SER A 96 -2.52 -12.63 -0.25
CA SER A 96 -3.12 -11.93 0.89
C SER A 96 -4.05 -10.79 0.42
N LEU A 97 -3.59 -9.98 -0.54
CA LEU A 97 -4.37 -8.86 -1.07
C LEU A 97 -5.62 -9.33 -1.83
N LEU A 98 -5.49 -10.37 -2.66
CA LEU A 98 -6.63 -10.94 -3.40
C LEU A 98 -7.68 -11.52 -2.45
N LYS A 99 -7.25 -12.29 -1.43
CA LYS A 99 -8.16 -12.81 -0.41
C LYS A 99 -8.84 -11.71 0.37
N TYR A 100 -8.13 -10.64 0.69
CA TYR A 100 -8.69 -9.48 1.35
C TYR A 100 -9.78 -8.82 0.48
N MET A 101 -9.50 -8.55 -0.79
CA MET A 101 -10.47 -7.95 -1.72
C MET A 101 -11.72 -8.80 -1.95
N ASP A 102 -11.60 -10.13 -1.85
CA ASP A 102 -12.72 -11.08 -1.96
C ASP A 102 -13.48 -11.28 -0.63
N SER A 103 -12.99 -10.71 0.48
CA SER A 103 -13.61 -10.87 1.79
C SER A 103 -14.57 -9.72 2.15
N LYS A 104 -15.40 -9.96 3.15
CA LYS A 104 -16.26 -8.93 3.76
C LYS A 104 -15.47 -7.87 4.52
N ASP A 105 -14.20 -8.13 4.81
CA ASP A 105 -13.33 -7.21 5.53
C ASP A 105 -12.79 -6.09 4.64
N PHE A 106 -12.93 -6.19 3.31
CA PHE A 106 -12.57 -5.12 2.37
C PHE A 106 -13.51 -3.93 2.49
N VAL A 107 -13.28 -3.13 3.54
CA VAL A 107 -14.09 -1.99 3.93
C VAL A 107 -13.21 -0.75 3.98
N CYS A 108 -13.05 -0.09 2.83
CA CYS A 108 -12.38 1.19 2.73
C CYS A 108 -13.07 2.24 3.63
N ARG A 109 -12.38 2.70 4.67
CA ARG A 109 -12.92 3.70 5.61
C ARG A 109 -12.75 5.13 5.11
N SER A 110 -11.72 5.37 4.32
CA SER A 110 -11.42 6.66 3.73
C SER A 110 -11.93 6.74 2.30
N GLU A 111 -12.29 7.94 1.88
CA GLU A 111 -12.71 8.27 0.53
C GLU A 111 -11.79 9.36 -0.01
N LEU A 112 -11.38 9.20 -1.26
CA LEU A 112 -10.58 10.16 -2.00
C LEU A 112 -11.41 10.59 -3.20
N ASP A 113 -11.35 11.89 -3.47
CA ASP A 113 -11.91 12.44 -4.69
C ASP A 113 -11.21 11.83 -5.92
N ILE A 114 -11.97 11.60 -6.98
CA ILE A 114 -11.46 11.00 -8.22
C ILE A 114 -10.35 11.83 -8.85
N ASP A 115 -10.40 13.16 -8.74
CA ASP A 115 -9.41 14.06 -9.32
C ASP A 115 -8.10 14.00 -8.53
N ILE A 116 -8.18 13.89 -7.20
CA ILE A 116 -7.00 13.61 -6.35
C ILE A 116 -6.39 12.26 -6.74
N LEU A 117 -7.21 11.22 -6.87
CA LEU A 117 -6.72 9.88 -7.22
C LEU A 117 -6.02 9.87 -8.60
N LYS A 118 -6.60 10.52 -9.61
CA LYS A 118 -5.99 10.65 -10.94
C LYS A 118 -4.64 11.36 -10.89
N LYS A 119 -4.57 12.48 -10.16
CA LYS A 119 -3.32 13.24 -9.95
C LYS A 119 -2.25 12.36 -9.29
N LEU A 120 -2.62 11.58 -8.28
CA LEU A 120 -1.70 10.68 -7.58
C LEU A 120 -1.18 9.55 -8.48
N LEU A 121 -1.99 9.06 -9.42
CA LEU A 121 -1.64 7.96 -10.33
C LEU A 121 -0.98 8.45 -11.63
N GLY A 122 -0.85 9.76 -11.85
CA GLY A 122 -0.30 10.31 -13.09
C GLY A 122 -1.15 10.00 -14.32
N SER A 123 -2.47 9.88 -14.13
CA SER A 123 -3.43 9.61 -15.20
C SER A 123 -4.10 10.93 -15.59
N ASP A 124 -3.70 11.50 -16.73
CA ASP A 124 -4.37 12.66 -17.36
C ASP A 124 -5.77 12.28 -17.89
#